data_AF-A0A835DJR5-F1
#
_entry.id   AF-A0A835DJR5-F1
#
_cell.length_a   1.000
_cell.length_b   1.000
_cell.length_c   1.000
_cell.angle_alpha   90.00
_cell.angle_beta   90.00
_cell.angle_gamma   90.00
#
_symmetry.space_group_name_H-M   'P 1'
#
loop_
_entity.id
_entity.type
_entity.pdbx_description
1 polymer ?
#
loop_
_entity_poly.entity_id
_entity_poly.type
_entity_poly.pdbx_seq_one_letter_code
_entity_poly.pdbx_strand_id
1 'polypeptide(L)'
;MKISALLTSAGINTGLCVLLFSLYSILRKYPGNVNVYFGRRLAQEHIKHSDPFCFDRFVPSPSWIVKAWETSEEEILAIAGLDAVVFLRIIVFSIRIFSIAATICILLVLPLNYYGQEMHHKQIPSESLDVFTIGNVKEGSKWYDLQFSCGTVIQVKN
;
A
#
# COMPACT_ATOMS: atom_id res chain seq x y z
N MET A 1 -6.24 1.08 -22.39
CA MET A 1 -7.16 0.52 -21.35
C MET A 1 -7.79 1.70 -20.61
N LYS A 2 -9.11 1.71 -20.36
CA LYS A 2 -9.78 2.90 -19.78
C LYS A 2 -9.46 3.05 -18.29
N ILE A 3 -9.29 4.30 -17.83
CA ILE A 3 -9.08 4.62 -16.41
C ILE A 3 -10.25 4.10 -15.56
N SER A 4 -11.47 4.15 -16.08
CA SER A 4 -12.66 3.59 -15.41
C SER A 4 -12.55 2.09 -15.12
N ALA A 5 -11.98 1.29 -16.03
CA ALA A 5 -11.82 -0.15 -15.82
C ALA A 5 -10.83 -0.46 -14.70
N LEU A 6 -9.74 0.33 -14.62
CA LEU A 6 -8.79 0.24 -13.50
C LEU A 6 -9.44 0.63 -12.18
N LEU A 7 -10.15 1.76 -12.13
CA LEU A 7 -10.83 2.25 -10.94
C LEU A 7 -11.86 1.24 -10.42
N THR A 8 -12.65 0.64 -11.32
CA THR A 8 -13.61 -0.41 -10.96
C THR A 8 -12.92 -1.63 -10.37
N SER A 9 -11.85 -2.13 -11.01
CA SER A 9 -11.09 -3.28 -10.50
C SER A 9 -10.44 -2.99 -9.15
N ALA A 10 -9.77 -1.84 -9.02
CA ALA A 10 -9.15 -1.40 -7.77
C ALA A 10 -10.19 -1.22 -6.66
N GLY A 11 -11.36 -0.67 -6.98
CA GLY A 11 -12.48 -0.52 -6.04
C GLY A 11 -13.00 -1.86 -5.53
N ILE A 12 -13.19 -2.84 -6.42
CA ILE A 12 -13.63 -4.20 -6.05
C ILE A 12 -12.60 -4.86 -5.13
N ASN A 13 -11.31 -4.84 -5.50
CA ASN A 13 -10.24 -5.42 -4.69
C ASN A 13 -10.14 -4.74 -3.32
N THR A 14 -10.24 -3.40 -3.28
CA THR A 14 -10.23 -2.64 -2.03
C THR A 14 -11.42 -3.00 -1.15
N GLY A 15 -12.62 -3.10 -1.72
CA GLY A 15 -13.83 -3.52 -1.01
C GLY A 15 -13.70 -4.92 -0.41
N LEU A 16 -13.13 -5.86 -1.16
CA LEU A 16 -12.85 -7.21 -0.68
C LEU A 16 -11.84 -7.20 0.47
N CYS A 17 -10.76 -6.41 0.36
CA CYS A 17 -9.80 -6.23 1.46
C CYS A 17 -10.48 -5.70 2.73
N VAL A 18 -11.30 -4.66 2.61
CA VAL A 18 -12.03 -4.09 3.76
C VAL A 18 -12.99 -5.11 4.39
N LEU A 19 -13.69 -5.90 3.58
CA LEU A 19 -14.54 -6.99 4.06
C LEU A 19 -13.74 -8.03 4.84
N LEU A 20 -12.62 -8.50 4.29
CA LEU A 20 -11.75 -9.48 4.95
C LEU A 20 -11.12 -8.91 6.23
N PHE A 21 -10.68 -7.64 6.24
CA PHE A 21 -10.17 -6.98 7.44
C PHE A 21 -11.24 -6.83 8.53
N SER A 22 -12.47 -6.53 8.13
CA SER A 22 -13.61 -6.44 9.04
C SER A 22 -13.92 -7.82 9.63
N LEU A 23 -13.97 -8.85 8.78
CA LEU A 23 -14.18 -10.23 9.20
C LEU A 23 -13.07 -10.70 10.15
N TYR A 24 -11.81 -10.44 9.82
CA TYR A 24 -10.67 -10.73 10.69
C TYR A 24 -10.80 -10.04 12.06
N SER A 25 -11.20 -8.76 12.08
CA SER A 25 -11.37 -8.00 13.31
C SER A 25 -12.44 -8.61 14.23
N ILE A 26 -13.50 -9.19 13.67
CA ILE A 26 -14.55 -9.90 14.41
C ILE A 26 -14.06 -11.29 14.85
N LEU A 27 -13.48 -12.08 13.93
CA LEU A 27 -13.02 -13.45 14.21
C LEU A 27 -11.93 -13.51 15.28
N ARG A 28 -11.00 -12.55 15.27
CA ARG A 28 -9.93 -12.44 16.28
C ARG A 28 -10.48 -12.26 17.69
N LYS A 29 -11.62 -11.58 17.79
CA LYS A 29 -12.26 -11.32 19.07
C LYS A 29 -13.07 -12.55 19.52
N TYR A 30 -13.53 -13.44 18.65
CA TYR A 30 -14.35 -14.59 19.04
C TYR A 30 -13.61 -15.58 19.97
N PRO A 31 -14.13 -15.90 21.17
CA PRO A 31 -13.39 -16.62 22.22
C PRO A 31 -12.97 -18.04 21.82
N GLY A 32 -13.73 -18.72 20.94
CA GLY A 32 -13.37 -20.04 20.44
C GLY A 32 -12.14 -20.07 19.52
N ASN A 33 -11.81 -18.94 18.88
CA ASN A 33 -10.72 -18.85 17.90
C ASN A 33 -9.45 -18.21 18.47
N VAL A 34 -9.49 -17.71 19.71
CA VAL A 34 -8.35 -17.06 20.36
C VAL A 34 -7.13 -17.99 20.45
N ASN A 35 -7.35 -19.30 20.64
CA ASN A 35 -6.27 -20.28 20.69
C ASN A 35 -5.48 -20.37 19.36
N VAL A 36 -6.15 -20.20 18.22
CA VAL A 36 -5.50 -20.25 16.89
C VAL A 36 -4.72 -18.96 16.62
N TYR A 37 -5.31 -17.80 16.93
CA TYR A 37 -4.68 -16.50 16.64
C TYR A 37 -3.65 -16.05 17.68
N PHE A 38 -3.72 -16.56 18.90
CA PHE A 38 -2.86 -16.16 20.02
C PHE A 38 -2.21 -17.35 20.75
N GLY A 39 -2.12 -18.52 20.12
CA GLY A 39 -1.56 -19.74 20.73
C GLY A 39 -0.17 -19.53 21.36
N ARG A 40 0.69 -18.73 20.73
CA ARG A 40 2.02 -18.38 21.27
C ARG A 40 1.97 -17.44 22.49
N ARG A 41 1.02 -16.49 22.53
CA ARG A 41 0.82 -15.61 23.70
C ARG A 41 0.25 -16.37 24.90
N LEU A 42 -0.66 -17.32 24.65
CA LEU A 42 -1.19 -18.22 25.69
C LEU A 42 -0.13 -19.16 26.26
N ALA A 43 0.88 -19.52 25.45
CA ALA A 43 2.00 -20.35 25.89
C ALA A 43 3.09 -19.58 26.67
N GLN A 44 3.27 -18.27 26.40
CA GLN A 44 4.28 -17.43 27.06
C GLN A 44 3.77 -16.68 28.29
N GLU A 45 2.49 -16.28 28.31
CA GLU A 45 1.89 -15.61 29.47
C GLU A 45 0.62 -16.36 29.89
N HIS A 46 0.55 -16.70 31.18
CA HIS A 46 -0.68 -17.06 31.85
C HIS A 46 -1.56 -15.80 31.93
N ILE A 47 -2.16 -15.40 30.80
CA ILE A 47 -2.95 -14.18 30.71
C ILE A 47 -4.18 -14.35 31.60
N LYS A 48 -4.15 -13.63 32.71
CA LYS A 48 -5.23 -13.47 33.67
C LYS A 48 -6.48 -13.03 32.92
N HIS A 49 -7.52 -13.87 32.96
CA HIS A 49 -8.84 -13.58 32.42
C HIS A 49 -9.36 -12.23 32.96
N SER A 50 -9.50 -11.22 32.10
CA SER A 50 -10.25 -9.97 32.32
C SER A 50 -10.79 -9.58 30.94
N ASP A 51 -12.07 -9.45 30.63
CA ASP A 51 -13.31 -9.42 31.39
C ASP A 51 -14.42 -10.09 30.55
N PRO A 52 -15.51 -10.55 31.19
CA PRO A 52 -16.61 -11.22 30.51
C PRO A 52 -17.57 -10.16 29.94
N PHE A 53 -17.81 -10.21 28.64
CA PHE A 53 -18.83 -9.43 27.90
C PHE A 53 -18.54 -7.93 27.72
N CYS A 54 -17.97 -7.58 26.56
CA CYS A 54 -18.05 -6.23 26.02
C CYS A 54 -18.65 -6.28 24.60
N PHE A 55 -19.76 -5.56 24.38
CA PHE A 55 -20.42 -5.42 23.06
C PHE A 55 -19.54 -4.71 22.01
N ASP A 56 -18.43 -4.12 22.45
CA ASP A 56 -17.33 -3.60 21.64
C ASP A 56 -16.63 -4.70 20.80
N ARG A 57 -17.06 -5.96 20.96
CA ARG A 57 -16.54 -7.11 20.25
C ARG A 57 -16.92 -7.16 18.77
N PHE A 58 -18.07 -6.58 18.41
CA PHE A 58 -18.61 -6.62 17.05
C PHE A 58 -18.26 -5.39 16.21
N VAL A 59 -17.70 -4.35 16.83
CA VAL A 59 -17.20 -3.19 16.10
C VAL A 59 -15.82 -3.53 15.52
N PRO A 60 -15.61 -3.43 14.19
CA PRO A 60 -14.28 -3.57 13.60
C PRO A 60 -13.42 -2.40 14.08
N SER A 61 -12.63 -2.65 15.13
CA SER A 61 -11.76 -1.63 15.73
C SER A 61 -10.40 -1.66 15.04
N PRO A 62 -9.95 -0.58 14.39
CA PRO A 62 -8.60 -0.49 13.82
C PRO A 62 -7.50 -0.42 14.90
N SER A 63 -7.86 -0.46 16.19
CA SER A 63 -6.92 -0.40 17.32
C SER A 63 -5.80 -1.44 17.26
N TRP A 64 -6.02 -2.58 16.59
CA TRP A 64 -4.95 -3.56 16.39
C TRP A 64 -3.88 -3.10 15.39
N ILE A 65 -4.26 -2.29 14.40
CA ILE A 65 -3.35 -1.68 13.42
C ILE A 65 -2.51 -0.62 14.13
N VAL A 66 -3.16 0.24 14.93
CA VAL A 66 -2.48 1.27 15.73
C VAL A 66 -1.47 0.62 16.68
N LYS A 67 -1.89 -0.42 17.40
CA LYS A 67 -1.00 -1.16 18.29
C LYS A 67 0.17 -1.84 17.57
N ALA A 68 -0.07 -2.37 16.36
CA ALA A 68 1.00 -2.93 15.53
C ALA A 68 1.99 -1.85 15.04
N TRP A 69 1.49 -0.62 14.81
CA TRP A 69 2.31 0.51 14.40
C TRP A 69 3.13 1.11 15.54
N GLU A 70 2.59 1.13 16.75
CA GLU A 70 3.28 1.60 17.97
C GLU A 70 4.34 0.61 18.49
N THR A 71 4.36 -0.63 17.99
CA THR A 71 5.32 -1.64 18.45
C THR A 71 6.74 -1.26 18.01
N SER A 72 7.67 -1.23 18.96
CA SER A 72 9.07 -0.85 18.71
C SER A 72 9.89 -1.99 18.10
N GLU A 73 10.98 -1.65 17.37
CA GLU A 73 11.91 -2.66 16.83
C GLU A 73 12.49 -3.56 17.93
N GLU A 74 12.75 -3.02 19.12
CA GLU A 74 13.30 -3.76 20.26
C GLU A 74 12.32 -4.82 20.80
N GLU A 75 11.03 -4.48 20.87
CA GLU A 75 9.99 -5.44 21.23
C GLU A 75 9.84 -6.54 20.17
N ILE A 76 9.94 -6.17 18.88
CA ILE A 76 9.90 -7.14 17.79
C ILE A 76 11.12 -8.05 17.84
N LEU A 77 12.30 -7.51 18.15
CA LEU A 77 13.52 -8.30 18.32
C LEU A 77 13.37 -9.30 19.47
N ALA A 78 12.83 -8.86 20.60
CA ALA A 78 12.61 -9.71 21.77
C ALA A 78 11.55 -10.81 21.53
N ILE A 79 10.50 -10.51 20.76
CA ILE A 79 9.37 -11.44 20.54
C ILE A 79 9.61 -12.34 19.32
N ALA A 80 10.01 -11.77 18.19
CA ALA A 80 10.07 -12.44 16.90
C ALA A 80 11.50 -12.77 16.44
N GLY A 81 12.52 -12.17 17.07
CA GLY A 81 13.93 -12.40 16.75
C GLY A 81 14.44 -11.52 15.62
N LEU A 82 15.71 -11.72 15.26
CA LEU A 82 16.44 -10.87 14.31
C LEU A 82 15.88 -10.92 12.88
N ASP A 83 15.47 -12.11 12.41
CA ASP A 83 14.96 -12.30 11.04
C ASP A 83 13.72 -11.44 10.75
N ALA A 84 12.80 -11.36 11.71
CA ALA A 84 11.60 -10.54 11.61
C ALA A 84 11.92 -9.02 11.52
N VAL A 85 12.90 -8.56 12.28
CA VAL A 85 13.36 -7.15 12.26
C VAL A 85 14.00 -6.82 10.91
N VAL A 86 14.85 -7.70 10.38
CA VAL A 86 15.47 -7.53 9.06
C VAL A 86 14.40 -7.48 7.97
N PHE A 87 13.43 -8.39 7.99
CA PHE A 87 12.33 -8.40 7.03
C PHE A 87 11.51 -7.10 7.07
N LEU A 88 11.15 -6.61 8.26
CA LEU A 88 10.45 -5.34 8.42
C LEU A 88 11.26 -4.15 7.91
N ARG A 89 12.58 -4.12 8.16
CA ARG A 89 13.46 -3.08 7.60
C ARG A 89 13.47 -3.09 6.08
N ILE A 90 13.48 -4.26 5.45
CA ILE A 90 13.41 -4.37 3.98
C ILE A 90 12.08 -3.79 3.45
N ILE A 91 10.96 -4.09 4.11
CA ILE A 91 9.65 -3.53 3.72
C ILE A 91 9.64 -2.00 3.87
N VAL A 92 10.05 -1.48 5.04
CA VAL A 92 10.08 -0.03 5.30
C VAL A 92 11.00 0.68 4.32
N PHE A 93 12.18 0.11 4.05
CA PHE A 93 13.13 0.63 3.08
C PHE A 93 12.53 0.68 1.67
N SER A 94 11.85 -0.39 1.26
CA SER A 94 11.17 -0.47 -0.03
C SER A 94 10.12 0.63 -0.17
N ILE A 95 9.24 0.79 0.84
CA ILE A 95 8.21 1.83 0.84
C ILE A 95 8.83 3.22 0.74
N ARG A 96 9.94 3.48 1.44
CA ARG A 96 10.64 4.78 1.36
C ARG A 96 11.15 5.07 -0.06
N ILE A 97 11.84 4.12 -0.70
CA ILE A 97 12.33 4.31 -2.07
C ILE A 97 11.16 4.50 -3.05
N PHE A 98 10.16 3.63 -2.98
CA PHE A 98 9.00 3.71 -3.85
C PHE A 98 8.20 5.01 -3.64
N SER A 99 8.14 5.56 -2.43
CA SER A 99 7.45 6.82 -2.17
C SER A 99 8.09 8.02 -2.89
N ILE A 100 9.42 8.07 -2.92
CA ILE A 100 10.17 9.12 -3.62
C ILE A 100 9.97 8.96 -5.13
N ALA A 101 10.12 7.73 -5.64
CA ALA A 101 9.90 7.43 -7.05
C ALA A 101 8.47 7.73 -7.48
N ALA A 102 7.46 7.36 -6.69
CA ALA A 102 6.06 7.64 -6.97
C ALA A 102 5.78 9.15 -7.01
N THR A 103 6.37 9.93 -6.10
CA THR A 103 6.24 11.39 -6.10
C THR A 103 6.81 12.00 -7.37
N ILE A 104 8.00 11.56 -7.80
CA ILE A 104 8.62 12.02 -9.06
C ILE A 104 7.76 11.62 -10.26
N CYS A 105 7.26 10.39 -10.30
CA CYS A 105 6.41 9.91 -11.39
C CYS A 105 5.11 10.71 -11.49
N ILE A 106 4.45 10.99 -10.37
CA ILE A 106 3.18 11.73 -10.35
C ILE A 106 3.39 13.20 -10.72
N LEU A 107 4.45 13.85 -10.20
CA LEU A 107 4.66 15.29 -10.37
C LEU A 107 5.37 15.66 -11.68
N LEU A 108 6.23 14.79 -12.21
CA LEU A 108 7.00 15.09 -13.43
C LEU A 108 6.52 14.24 -14.61
N VAL A 109 6.59 12.91 -14.48
CA VAL A 109 6.36 12.00 -15.62
C VAL A 109 4.91 12.07 -16.10
N LEU A 110 3.94 12.11 -15.18
CA LEU A 110 2.52 12.12 -15.49
C LEU A 110 2.07 13.39 -16.26
N PRO A 111 2.37 14.63 -15.79
CA PRO A 111 2.02 15.83 -16.55
C PRO A 111 2.85 15.99 -17.82
N LEU A 112 4.14 15.61 -17.83
CA LEU A 112 4.96 15.65 -19.05
C LEU A 112 4.37 14.76 -20.15
N ASN A 113 3.97 13.53 -19.82
CA ASN A 113 3.34 12.64 -20.79
C ASN A 113 1.95 13.13 -21.22
N TYR A 114 1.18 13.74 -20.31
CA TYR A 114 -0.16 14.27 -20.61
C TYR A 114 -0.14 15.44 -21.59
N TYR A 115 0.77 16.41 -21.41
CA TYR A 115 0.89 17.59 -22.28
C TYR A 115 1.78 17.38 -23.52
N GLY A 116 2.29 16.17 -23.76
CA GLY A 116 3.22 15.86 -24.86
C GLY A 116 2.65 16.04 -26.27
N GLN A 117 1.32 16.06 -26.42
CA GLN A 117 0.65 16.19 -27.72
C GLN A 117 -0.69 16.93 -27.56
N GLU A 118 -1.00 17.85 -28.48
CA GLU A 118 -2.32 18.50 -28.53
C GLU A 118 -3.38 17.47 -28.93
N MET A 119 -4.07 16.91 -27.95
CA MET A 119 -5.24 16.04 -28.13
C MET A 119 -6.50 16.68 -27.56
N HIS A 120 -7.66 16.39 -28.17
CA HIS A 120 -8.96 16.72 -27.59
C HIS A 120 -9.21 15.83 -26.37
N HIS A 121 -8.81 16.32 -25.21
CA HIS A 121 -9.07 15.68 -23.92
C HIS A 121 -10.58 15.53 -23.71
N LYS A 122 -11.04 14.29 -23.59
CA LYS A 122 -12.37 13.92 -23.12
C LYS A 122 -12.42 14.04 -21.59
N GLN A 123 -13.62 13.91 -21.02
CA GLN A 123 -13.76 13.87 -19.57
C GLN A 123 -12.92 12.73 -18.96
N ILE A 124 -12.15 13.07 -17.92
CA ILE A 124 -11.19 12.26 -17.16
C ILE A 124 -11.57 10.77 -16.95
N PRO A 125 -12.82 10.38 -16.59
CA PRO A 125 -13.15 8.96 -16.39
C PRO A 125 -13.18 8.12 -17.68
N SER A 126 -13.23 8.76 -18.86
CA SER A 126 -13.29 8.09 -20.16
C SER A 126 -11.95 8.05 -20.90
N GLU A 127 -10.92 8.66 -20.33
CA GLU A 127 -9.58 8.70 -20.90
C GLU A 127 -8.91 7.32 -20.88
N SER A 128 -8.10 7.07 -21.92
CA SER A 128 -7.26 5.86 -21.97
C SER A 128 -5.95 6.12 -21.25
N LEU A 129 -5.43 5.10 -20.58
CA LEU A 129 -4.08 5.14 -19.97
C LEU A 129 -2.97 5.48 -20.95
N ASP A 130 -3.21 5.28 -22.24
CA ASP A 130 -2.23 5.49 -23.32
C ASP A 130 -1.79 6.96 -23.41
N VAL A 131 -2.61 7.91 -22.93
CA VAL A 131 -2.28 9.35 -22.86
C VAL A 131 -1.19 9.64 -21.82
N PHE A 132 -1.01 8.77 -20.81
CA PHE A 132 0.03 8.91 -19.78
C PHE A 132 1.29 8.10 -20.07
N THR A 133 1.33 7.39 -21.20
CA THR A 133 2.47 6.57 -21.61
C THR A 133 3.45 7.36 -22.50
N ILE A 134 4.70 6.91 -22.54
CA ILE A 134 5.79 7.52 -23.36
C ILE A 134 5.47 7.61 -24.86
N GLY A 135 4.49 6.84 -25.33
CA GLY A 135 4.01 6.86 -26.71
C GLY A 135 3.13 8.07 -27.05
N ASN A 136 2.77 8.91 -26.08
CA ASN A 136 1.99 10.14 -26.30
C ASN A 136 2.85 11.38 -26.57
N VAL A 137 4.18 11.28 -26.44
CA VAL A 137 5.05 12.38 -26.84
C VAL A 137 5.24 12.26 -28.39
N LYS A 138 5.48 13.34 -29.15
CA LYS A 138 5.94 13.25 -30.58
C LYS A 138 7.47 13.20 -30.79
N GLU A 139 8.01 12.15 -31.43
CA GLU A 139 9.44 11.99 -31.72
C GLU A 139 10.02 13.26 -32.36
N GLY A 140 11.10 13.80 -31.79
CA GLY A 140 11.76 15.04 -32.26
C GLY A 140 11.32 16.34 -31.60
N SER A 141 10.48 16.30 -30.56
CA SER A 141 10.13 17.47 -29.74
C SER A 141 11.10 17.66 -28.57
N LYS A 142 11.38 18.91 -28.14
CA LYS A 142 12.25 19.25 -26.99
C LYS A 142 11.91 18.48 -25.70
N TRP A 143 10.66 18.04 -25.57
CA TRP A 143 10.16 17.28 -24.42
C TRP A 143 10.63 15.83 -24.42
N TYR A 144 10.90 15.21 -25.58
CA TYR A 144 11.59 13.90 -25.64
C TYR A 144 12.98 13.97 -25.07
N ASP A 145 13.77 14.97 -25.48
CA ASP A 145 15.14 15.10 -25.01
C ASP A 145 15.20 15.31 -23.49
N LEU A 146 14.23 16.03 -22.92
CA LEU A 146 14.07 16.20 -21.47
C LEU A 146 13.63 14.90 -20.77
N GLN A 147 12.68 14.16 -21.34
CA GLN A 147 12.19 12.89 -20.82
C GLN A 147 13.28 11.80 -20.87
N PHE A 148 14.06 11.74 -21.96
CA PHE A 148 15.16 10.79 -22.14
C PHE A 148 16.34 11.15 -21.24
N SER A 149 16.65 12.44 -21.08
CA SER A 149 17.66 12.91 -20.12
C SER A 149 17.25 12.60 -18.68
N CYS A 150 16.00 12.84 -18.30
CA CYS A 150 15.47 12.52 -16.96
C CYS A 150 15.40 11.00 -16.71
N GLY A 151 14.98 10.21 -17.71
CA GLY A 151 14.98 8.75 -17.65
C GLY A 151 16.39 8.16 -17.50
N THR A 152 17.37 8.76 -18.17
CA THR A 152 18.79 8.38 -18.03
C THR A 152 19.32 8.75 -16.64
N VAL A 153 18.91 9.89 -16.06
CA VAL A 153 19.27 10.28 -14.68
C VAL A 153 18.67 9.34 -13.63
N ILE A 154 17.48 8.78 -13.87
CA ILE A 154 16.85 7.77 -13.00
C ILE A 154 17.53 6.40 -13.13
N GLN A 155 18.03 6.04 -14.33
CA GLN A 155 18.75 4.78 -14.57
C GLN A 155 20.24 4.82 -14.19
N VAL A 156 20.92 5.96 -14.29
CA VAL A 156 22.37 6.10 -14.02
C VAL A 156 22.70 6.25 -12.54
N LYS A 157 21.69 6.32 -11.66
CA LYS A 157 21.87 6.41 -10.20
C LYS A 157 21.51 5.13 -9.44
N ASN A 158 21.48 4.00 -10.13
CA ASN A 158 21.36 2.66 -9.54
C ASN A 158 22.47 1.74 -10.06
#